data_AF-A0A7V0U147-F1
#
_entry.id   AF-A0A7V0U147-F1
#
_cell.length_a   1.000
_cell.length_b   1.000
_cell.length_c   1.000
_cell.angle_alpha   90.00
_cell.angle_beta   90.00
_cell.angle_gamma   90.00
#
_symmetry.space_group_name_H-M   'P 1'
#
loop_
_entity.id
_entity.type
_entity.pdbx_description
1 polymer ?
#
loop_
_entity_poly.entity_id
_entity_poly.type
_entity_poly.pdbx_seq_one_letter_code
_entity_poly.pdbx_strand_id
1 'polypeptide(L)'
;MGDTPLALRELAIQAGMLDKHREAIELWRRFLKQEKNNAEAWLNLGSALFAVGRTKEALAAAEQACRLQPLMKEPYFNRSLYELHLGYPAAPAADRLKKLLAQVPEYQAARVLHAAAICLRDGVNLGKKAFTDLYDDNLTPEVIAIAGRELAATLKNNHRAQAAKKIKKATSMGPDSSD
;
A
#
# COMPACT_ATOMS: atom_id res chain seq x y z
N MET A 1 5.05 -30.67 21.90
CA MET A 1 5.04 -29.27 22.39
C MET A 1 4.81 -28.39 21.19
N GLY A 2 3.70 -27.65 21.14
CA GLY A 2 3.46 -26.69 20.07
C GLY A 2 4.16 -25.37 20.38
N ASP A 3 4.67 -24.68 19.36
CA ASP A 3 5.27 -23.36 19.53
C ASP A 3 4.25 -22.40 20.15
N THR A 4 4.68 -21.65 21.16
CA THR A 4 3.82 -20.65 21.81
C THR A 4 3.46 -19.53 20.85
N PRO A 5 2.30 -18.87 20.99
CA PRO A 5 1.96 -17.70 20.17
C PRO A 5 3.04 -16.63 20.18
N LEU A 6 3.64 -16.37 21.35
CA LEU A 6 4.70 -15.37 21.49
C LEU A 6 5.93 -15.72 20.64
N ALA A 7 6.42 -16.97 20.73
CA ALA A 7 7.57 -17.42 19.94
C ALA A 7 7.29 -17.36 18.43
N LEU A 8 6.09 -17.77 17.99
CA LEU A 8 5.69 -17.68 16.59
C LEU A 8 5.67 -16.23 16.08
N ARG A 9 5.13 -15.30 16.88
CA ARG A 9 5.10 -13.87 16.55
C ARG A 9 6.51 -13.31 16.41
N GLU A 10 7.37 -13.54 17.39
CA GLU A 10 8.74 -13.04 17.40
C GLU A 10 9.53 -13.58 16.20
N LEU A 11 9.48 -14.89 15.95
CA LEU A 11 10.11 -15.50 14.78
C LEU A 11 9.56 -14.93 13.46
N ALA A 12 8.24 -14.69 13.37
CA ALA A 12 7.63 -14.14 12.16
C ALA A 12 8.12 -12.71 11.88
N ILE A 13 8.25 -11.89 12.94
CA ILE A 13 8.82 -10.54 12.85
C ILE A 13 10.27 -10.60 12.39
N GLN A 14 11.10 -11.46 13.01
CA GLN A 14 12.51 -11.61 12.65
C GLN A 14 12.68 -12.09 11.19
N ALA A 15 11.88 -13.08 10.77
CA ALA A 15 11.88 -13.53 9.38
C ALA A 15 11.50 -12.40 8.41
N GLY A 16 10.54 -11.54 8.80
CA GLY A 16 10.18 -10.35 8.03
C GLY A 16 11.32 -9.33 7.91
N MET A 17 12.03 -9.05 9.01
CA MET A 17 13.17 -8.13 9.03
C MET A 17 14.37 -8.63 8.21
N LEU A 18 14.49 -9.95 8.02
CA LEU A 18 15.53 -10.59 7.22
C LEU A 18 15.09 -10.85 5.76
N ASP A 19 13.99 -10.25 5.31
CA ASP A 19 13.37 -10.44 3.98
C ASP A 19 13.06 -11.91 3.64
N LYS A 20 12.98 -12.78 4.65
CA LYS A 20 12.56 -14.18 4.51
C LYS A 20 11.04 -14.28 4.46
N HIS A 21 10.43 -13.58 3.50
CA HIS A 21 8.97 -13.41 3.44
C HIS A 21 8.20 -14.73 3.38
N ARG A 22 8.73 -15.76 2.71
CA ARG A 22 8.08 -17.10 2.67
C ARG A 22 8.04 -17.77 4.04
N GLU A 23 9.10 -17.63 4.83
CA GLU A 23 9.16 -18.14 6.21
C GLU A 23 8.21 -17.34 7.11
N ALA A 24 8.23 -16.00 7.00
CA ALA A 24 7.32 -15.12 7.74
C ALA A 24 5.85 -15.47 7.47
N ILE A 25 5.48 -15.79 6.22
CA ILE A 25 4.12 -16.22 5.87
C ILE A 25 3.72 -17.48 6.64
N GLU A 26 4.59 -18.50 6.70
CA GLU A 26 4.26 -19.75 7.40
C GLU A 26 4.12 -19.49 8.91
N LEU A 27 5.03 -18.71 9.50
CA LEU A 27 4.99 -18.37 10.91
C LEU A 27 3.73 -17.55 11.26
N TRP A 28 3.37 -16.56 10.44
CA TRP A 28 2.13 -15.80 10.64
C TRP A 28 0.88 -16.67 10.50
N ARG A 29 0.84 -17.61 9.55
CA ARG A 29 -0.28 -18.54 9.42
C ARG A 29 -0.40 -19.45 10.64
N ARG A 30 0.71 -19.94 11.19
CA ARG A 30 0.74 -20.74 12.42
C ARG A 30 0.30 -19.91 13.63
N PHE A 31 0.76 -18.68 13.74
CA PHE A 31 0.33 -17.74 14.77
C PHE A 31 -1.18 -17.49 14.71
N LEU A 32 -1.70 -17.15 13.54
CA LEU A 32 -3.13 -16.87 13.32
C LEU A 32 -4.04 -18.09 13.52
N LYS A 33 -3.53 -19.32 13.50
CA LYS A 33 -4.31 -20.49 13.92
C LYS A 33 -4.65 -20.45 15.42
N GLN A 34 -3.79 -19.84 16.23
CA GLN A 34 -3.95 -19.66 17.68
C GLN A 34 -4.65 -18.32 17.98
N GLU A 35 -4.22 -17.25 17.31
CA GLU A 35 -4.68 -15.86 17.53
C GLU A 35 -5.44 -15.29 16.33
N LYS A 36 -6.59 -15.89 16.00
CA LYS A 36 -7.35 -15.60 14.76
C LYS A 36 -7.79 -14.13 14.61
N ASN A 37 -7.96 -13.42 15.73
CA ASN A 37 -8.50 -12.06 15.78
C ASN A 37 -7.41 -10.99 15.93
N ASN A 38 -6.15 -11.32 15.67
CA ASN A 38 -5.05 -10.37 15.76
C ASN A 38 -4.89 -9.57 14.44
N ALA A 39 -5.31 -8.31 14.43
CA ALA A 39 -5.27 -7.45 13.24
C ALA A 39 -3.84 -7.17 12.74
N GLU A 40 -2.87 -6.98 13.65
CA GLU A 40 -1.46 -6.75 13.34
C GLU A 40 -0.84 -7.96 12.62
N ALA A 41 -1.15 -9.18 13.05
CA ALA A 41 -0.69 -10.40 12.40
C ALA A 41 -1.29 -10.57 11.00
N TRP A 42 -2.56 -10.22 10.79
CA TRP A 42 -3.17 -10.19 9.46
C TRP A 42 -2.52 -9.14 8.55
N LEU A 43 -2.19 -7.96 9.09
CA LEU A 43 -1.46 -6.92 8.37
C LEU A 43 -0.08 -7.41 7.94
N ASN A 44 0.69 -7.99 8.86
CA ASN A 44 2.05 -8.49 8.59
C ASN A 44 2.05 -9.67 7.62
N LEU A 45 1.07 -10.57 7.73
CA LEU A 45 0.84 -11.62 6.74
C LEU A 45 0.56 -11.02 5.36
N GLY A 46 -0.28 -9.99 5.28
CA GLY A 46 -0.58 -9.27 4.04
C GLY A 46 0.67 -8.69 3.37
N SER A 47 1.49 -7.98 4.15
CA SER A 47 2.76 -7.41 3.68
C SER A 47 3.72 -8.48 3.15
N ALA A 48 3.90 -9.58 3.88
CA ALA A 48 4.77 -10.68 3.45
C ALA A 48 4.24 -11.38 2.18
N LEU A 49 2.91 -11.58 2.07
CA LEU A 49 2.26 -12.13 0.89
C LEU A 49 2.44 -11.23 -0.34
N PHE A 50 2.34 -9.92 -0.15
CA PHE A 50 2.56 -8.96 -1.22
C PHE A 50 4.00 -9.01 -1.74
N ALA A 51 4.99 -9.08 -0.83
CA ALA A 51 6.41 -9.14 -1.19
C ALA A 51 6.77 -10.38 -2.03
N VAL A 52 6.04 -11.49 -1.87
CA VAL A 52 6.22 -12.71 -2.69
C VAL A 52 5.29 -12.78 -3.92
N GLY A 53 4.58 -11.69 -4.24
CA GLY A 53 3.69 -11.59 -5.41
C GLY A 53 2.31 -12.26 -5.23
N ARG A 54 1.95 -12.71 -4.02
CA ARG A 54 0.65 -13.32 -3.71
C ARG A 54 -0.39 -12.25 -3.37
N THR A 55 -0.54 -11.24 -4.22
CA THR A 55 -1.30 -10.02 -3.93
C THR A 55 -2.79 -10.25 -3.64
N LYS A 56 -3.43 -11.26 -4.26
CA LYS A 56 -4.83 -11.58 -3.95
C LYS A 56 -5.02 -12.04 -2.50
N GLU A 57 -4.09 -12.82 -1.98
CA GLU A 57 -4.12 -13.24 -0.58
C GLU A 57 -3.72 -12.11 0.36
N ALA A 58 -2.79 -11.25 -0.07
CA ALA A 58 -2.45 -10.03 0.65
C ALA A 58 -3.67 -9.11 0.84
N LEU A 59 -4.49 -8.98 -0.21
CA LEU A 59 -5.75 -8.24 -0.16
C LEU A 59 -6.72 -8.84 0.86
N ALA A 60 -6.94 -10.16 0.83
CA ALA A 60 -7.81 -10.83 1.79
C ALA A 60 -7.33 -10.64 3.24
N ALA A 61 -6.02 -10.66 3.47
CA ALA A 61 -5.43 -10.41 4.78
C ALA A 61 -5.65 -8.95 5.24
N ALA A 62 -5.48 -7.96 4.36
CA ALA A 62 -5.78 -6.56 4.66
C ALA A 62 -7.27 -6.34 4.97
N GLU A 63 -8.18 -6.99 4.24
CA GLU A 63 -9.63 -6.92 4.49
C GLU A 63 -10.01 -7.52 5.85
N GLN A 64 -9.36 -8.61 6.25
CA GLN A 64 -9.53 -9.19 7.59
C GLN A 64 -9.01 -8.23 8.67
N ALA A 65 -7.84 -7.61 8.49
CA ALA A 65 -7.32 -6.63 9.43
C ALA A 65 -8.22 -5.39 9.56
N CYS A 66 -8.76 -4.85 8.45
CA CYS A 66 -9.75 -3.77 8.49
C CYS A 66 -11.00 -4.13 9.32
N ARG A 67 -11.48 -5.38 9.21
CA ARG A 67 -12.66 -5.85 9.98
C ARG A 67 -12.38 -5.98 11.46
N LEU A 68 -11.18 -6.45 11.82
CA LEU A 68 -10.79 -6.68 13.21
C LEU A 68 -10.48 -5.38 13.95
N GLN A 69 -9.86 -4.40 13.28
CA GLN A 69 -9.50 -3.12 13.88
C GLN A 69 -9.82 -1.96 12.94
N PRO A 70 -11.05 -1.44 12.97
CA PRO A 70 -11.50 -0.39 12.05
C PRO A 70 -10.75 0.94 12.16
N LEU A 71 -10.04 1.20 13.27
CA LEU A 71 -9.26 2.41 13.50
C LEU A 71 -7.78 2.26 13.11
N MET A 72 -7.33 1.07 12.73
CA MET A 72 -5.95 0.85 12.29
C MET A 72 -5.80 1.38 10.87
N LYS A 73 -4.86 2.31 10.64
CA LYS A 73 -4.71 3.02 9.36
C LYS A 73 -4.04 2.17 8.28
N GLU A 74 -3.07 1.36 8.67
CA GLU A 74 -2.21 0.58 7.79
C GLU A 74 -2.99 -0.44 6.93
N PRO A 75 -4.00 -1.18 7.45
CA PRO A 75 -4.84 -2.05 6.62
C PRO A 75 -5.56 -1.33 5.48
N TYR A 76 -6.07 -0.11 5.69
CA TYR A 76 -6.77 0.63 4.63
C TYR A 76 -5.82 1.15 3.56
N PHE A 77 -4.61 1.55 3.95
CA PHE A 77 -3.54 1.88 3.01
C PHE A 77 -3.15 0.64 2.19
N ASN A 78 -2.80 -0.46 2.85
CA ASN A 78 -2.38 -1.72 2.20
C ASN A 78 -3.47 -2.27 1.29
N ARG A 79 -4.73 -2.28 1.73
CA ARG A 79 -5.87 -2.69 0.89
C ARG A 79 -5.94 -1.86 -0.40
N SER A 80 -5.82 -0.54 -0.30
CA SER A 80 -5.86 0.34 -1.47
C SER A 80 -4.68 0.09 -2.41
N LEU A 81 -3.48 -0.08 -1.86
CA LEU A 81 -2.29 -0.43 -2.64
C LEU A 81 -2.47 -1.76 -3.38
N TYR A 82 -2.97 -2.80 -2.68
CA TYR A 82 -3.16 -4.13 -3.26
C TYR A 82 -4.27 -4.15 -4.31
N GLU A 83 -5.36 -3.41 -4.12
CA GLU A 83 -6.42 -3.26 -5.12
C GLU A 83 -5.90 -2.56 -6.38
N LEU A 84 -5.13 -1.48 -6.24
CA LEU A 84 -4.48 -0.81 -7.37
C LEU A 84 -3.46 -1.73 -8.06
N HIS A 85 -2.67 -2.46 -7.27
CA HIS A 85 -1.73 -3.46 -7.78
C HIS A 85 -2.45 -4.62 -8.46
N LEU A 86 -3.68 -4.97 -8.09
CA LEU A 86 -4.56 -5.94 -8.75
C LEU A 86 -5.44 -5.31 -9.83
N GLY A 87 -5.35 -4.00 -10.03
CA GLY A 87 -6.00 -3.23 -11.09
C GLY A 87 -7.50 -3.28 -11.01
N TYR A 88 -8.00 -3.43 -9.79
CA TYR A 88 -9.36 -3.07 -9.51
C TYR A 88 -9.54 -1.57 -9.74
N PRO A 89 -10.79 -1.12 -9.98
CA PRO A 89 -11.08 0.28 -10.20
C PRO A 89 -10.44 1.17 -9.13
N ALA A 90 -9.84 2.28 -9.56
CA ALA A 90 -9.13 3.18 -8.65
C ALA A 90 -10.07 4.00 -7.76
N ALA A 91 -11.36 4.13 -8.13
CA ALA A 91 -12.31 4.95 -7.38
C ALA A 91 -12.53 4.49 -5.93
N PRO A 92 -12.82 3.20 -5.64
CA PRO A 92 -12.90 2.72 -4.26
C PRO A 92 -11.63 2.96 -3.44
N ALA A 93 -10.46 2.79 -4.04
CA ALA A 93 -9.18 3.05 -3.39
C ALA A 93 -8.99 4.54 -3.08
N ALA A 94 -9.30 5.43 -4.04
CA ALA A 94 -9.24 6.88 -3.85
C ALA A 94 -10.16 7.34 -2.71
N ASP A 95 -11.41 6.88 -2.69
CA ASP A 95 -12.38 7.28 -1.65
C ASP A 95 -11.97 6.78 -0.27
N ARG A 96 -11.43 5.55 -0.18
CA ARG A 96 -10.91 5.00 1.07
C ARG A 96 -9.71 5.80 1.58
N LEU A 97 -8.76 6.13 0.70
CA LEU A 97 -7.59 6.93 1.06
C LEU A 97 -7.99 8.36 1.47
N LYS A 98 -8.99 8.96 0.80
CA LYS A 98 -9.55 10.25 1.21
C LYS A 98 -10.11 10.20 2.64
N LYS A 99 -10.90 9.17 2.97
CA LYS A 99 -11.43 8.96 4.33
C LYS A 99 -10.33 8.70 5.36
N LEU A 100 -9.27 8.00 4.97
CA LEU A 100 -8.11 7.76 5.81
C LEU A 100 -7.37 9.07 6.14
N LEU A 101 -7.11 9.88 5.11
CA LEU A 101 -6.40 11.15 5.22
C LEU A 101 -7.21 12.22 5.95
N ALA A 102 -8.54 12.14 5.96
CA ALA A 102 -9.37 13.00 6.80
C ALA A 102 -9.14 12.74 8.31
N GLN A 103 -8.69 11.54 8.69
CA GLN A 103 -8.38 11.17 10.08
C GLN A 103 -6.90 11.30 10.40
N VAL A 104 -6.03 11.05 9.40
CA VAL A 104 -4.56 11.06 9.55
C VAL A 104 -3.94 11.87 8.40
N PRO A 105 -4.07 13.21 8.40
CA PRO A 105 -3.60 14.06 7.30
C PRO A 105 -2.10 13.97 7.04
N GLU A 106 -1.31 13.69 8.08
CA GLU A 106 0.15 13.61 8.04
C GLU A 106 0.67 12.30 7.44
N TYR A 107 -0.19 11.36 7.06
CA TYR A 107 0.24 10.07 6.50
C TYR A 107 0.74 10.21 5.06
N GLN A 108 2.01 10.60 4.91
CA GLN A 108 2.67 10.90 3.64
C GLN A 108 2.50 9.79 2.58
N ALA A 109 2.73 8.53 2.95
CA ALA A 109 2.57 7.41 2.03
C ALA A 109 1.13 7.33 1.47
N ALA A 110 0.12 7.53 2.33
CA ALA A 110 -1.28 7.56 1.91
C ALA A 110 -1.61 8.77 1.02
N ARG A 111 -1.00 9.94 1.26
CA ARG A 111 -1.14 11.12 0.39
C ARG A 111 -0.65 10.84 -1.03
N VAL A 112 0.56 10.28 -1.16
CA VAL A 112 1.13 9.90 -2.46
C VAL A 112 0.28 8.84 -3.15
N LEU A 113 -0.16 7.81 -2.42
CA LEU A 113 -1.01 6.77 -2.98
C LEU A 113 -2.39 7.30 -3.40
N HIS A 114 -2.94 8.28 -2.68
CA HIS A 114 -4.20 8.94 -3.04
C HIS A 114 -4.07 9.76 -4.33
N ALA A 115 -2.99 10.54 -4.48
CA ALA A 115 -2.70 11.26 -5.72
C ALA A 115 -2.50 10.30 -6.90
N ALA A 116 -1.84 9.16 -6.67
CA ALA A 116 -1.75 8.08 -7.67
C ALA A 116 -3.13 7.51 -8.02
N ALA A 117 -4.00 7.25 -7.04
CA ALA A 117 -5.36 6.76 -7.28
C ALA A 117 -6.20 7.76 -8.10
N ILE A 118 -6.10 9.06 -7.81
CA ILE A 118 -6.71 10.14 -8.62
C ILE A 118 -6.18 10.11 -10.06
N CYS A 119 -4.86 10.00 -10.24
CA CYS A 119 -4.24 9.91 -11.56
C CYS A 119 -4.78 8.73 -12.39
N LEU A 120 -5.00 7.59 -11.72
CA LEU A 120 -5.55 6.39 -12.36
C LEU A 120 -7.03 6.50 -12.69
N ARG A 121 -7.82 7.10 -11.78
CA ARG A 121 -9.27 7.30 -11.92
C ARG A 121 -9.62 8.38 -12.93
N ASP A 122 -9.02 9.57 -12.78
CA ASP A 122 -9.45 10.80 -13.46
C ASP A 122 -8.46 11.28 -14.52
N GLY A 123 -7.32 10.60 -14.66
CA GLY A 123 -6.31 10.88 -15.67
C GLY A 123 -5.15 11.76 -15.19
N VAL A 124 -4.18 11.94 -16.09
CA VAL A 124 -2.86 12.48 -15.78
C VAL A 124 -2.92 13.93 -15.28
N ASN A 125 -3.83 14.76 -15.81
CA ASN A 125 -3.89 16.18 -15.46
C ASN A 125 -4.33 16.39 -14.00
N LEU A 126 -5.40 15.72 -13.59
CA LEU A 126 -5.85 15.74 -12.20
C LEU A 126 -4.86 15.04 -11.27
N GLY A 127 -4.19 13.99 -11.74
CA GLY A 127 -3.06 13.37 -11.05
C GLY A 127 -1.90 14.35 -10.80
N LYS A 128 -1.48 15.11 -11.83
CA LYS A 128 -0.40 16.11 -11.73
C LYS A 128 -0.75 17.15 -10.67
N LYS A 129 -1.96 17.72 -10.75
CA LYS A 129 -2.47 18.65 -9.74
C LYS A 129 -2.43 18.03 -8.35
N ALA A 130 -2.96 16.82 -8.19
CA ALA A 130 -3.00 16.14 -6.90
C ALA A 130 -1.61 15.87 -6.31
N PHE A 131 -0.58 15.63 -7.14
CA PHE A 131 0.81 15.52 -6.68
C PHE A 131 1.42 16.87 -6.31
N THR A 132 1.16 17.92 -7.08
CA THR A 132 1.61 19.29 -6.77
C THR A 132 0.99 19.81 -5.47
N ASP A 133 -0.27 19.49 -5.21
CA ASP A 133 -0.97 19.85 -3.96
C ASP A 133 -0.37 19.13 -2.73
N LEU A 134 0.55 18.17 -2.90
CA LEU A 134 1.25 17.51 -1.79
C LEU A 134 2.47 18.28 -1.27
N TYR A 135 2.96 19.29 -1.99
CA TYR A 135 4.22 19.94 -1.65
C TYR A 135 4.18 20.59 -0.27
N ASP A 136 5.14 20.19 0.56
CA ASP A 136 5.43 20.74 1.88
C ASP A 136 6.89 20.44 2.26
N ASP A 137 7.28 20.79 3.48
CA ASP A 137 8.65 20.60 3.98
C ASP A 137 9.15 19.15 3.92
N ASN A 138 8.25 18.16 3.90
CA ASN A 138 8.60 16.74 3.86
C ASN A 138 8.37 16.09 2.48
N LEU A 139 7.42 16.60 1.70
CA LEU A 139 7.06 16.08 0.37
C LEU A 139 7.53 17.04 -0.72
N THR A 140 8.84 17.18 -0.87
CA THR A 140 9.42 17.98 -1.96
C THR A 140 9.11 17.35 -3.34
N PRO A 141 9.24 18.10 -4.44
CA PRO A 141 9.09 17.56 -5.80
C PRO A 141 9.96 16.33 -6.05
N GLU A 142 11.20 16.31 -5.54
CA GLU A 142 12.13 15.19 -5.67
C GLU A 142 11.62 13.94 -4.95
N VAL A 143 11.15 14.10 -3.71
CA VAL A 143 10.58 12.99 -2.90
C VAL A 143 9.36 12.40 -3.59
N ILE A 144 8.47 13.25 -4.10
CA ILE A 144 7.27 12.81 -4.83
C ILE A 144 7.65 12.12 -6.14
N ALA A 145 8.66 12.61 -6.85
CA ALA A 145 9.15 11.97 -8.06
C ALA A 145 9.72 10.56 -7.78
N ILE A 146 10.45 10.39 -6.67
CA ILE A 146 10.96 9.08 -6.23
C ILE A 146 9.78 8.15 -5.88
N ALA A 147 8.89 8.58 -4.99
CA ALA A 147 7.75 7.79 -4.55
C ALA A 147 6.81 7.41 -5.71
N GLY A 148 6.58 8.34 -6.65
CA GLY A 148 5.82 8.09 -7.86
C GLY A 148 6.45 7.02 -8.76
N ARG A 149 7.77 7.02 -8.91
CA ARG A 149 8.49 5.99 -9.67
C ARG A 149 8.41 4.62 -9.00
N GLU A 150 8.56 4.56 -7.68
CA GLU A 150 8.45 3.31 -6.91
C GLU A 150 7.04 2.72 -6.97
N LEU A 151 6.02 3.57 -6.81
CA LEU A 151 4.63 3.16 -7.00
C LEU A 151 4.38 2.69 -8.43
N ALA A 152 4.86 3.44 -9.43
CA ALA A 152 4.71 3.03 -10.82
C ALA A 152 5.40 1.68 -11.11
N ALA A 153 6.57 1.42 -10.53
CA ALA A 153 7.26 0.14 -10.65
C ALA A 153 6.45 -0.98 -9.99
N THR A 154 5.96 -0.75 -8.77
CA THR A 154 5.09 -1.66 -8.03
C THR A 154 3.83 -2.01 -8.83
N LEU A 155 3.29 -1.07 -9.60
CA LEU A 155 2.08 -1.27 -10.40
C LEU A 155 2.34 -1.89 -11.79
N LYS A 156 3.59 -2.05 -12.26
CA LYS A 156 3.94 -2.35 -13.67
C LYS A 156 3.62 -3.78 -14.16
N ASN A 157 2.91 -4.63 -13.41
CA ASN A 157 2.59 -5.99 -13.86
C ASN A 157 1.67 -6.03 -15.10
N ASN A 158 1.63 -7.19 -15.80
CA ASN A 158 1.14 -7.46 -17.18
C ASN A 158 -0.14 -6.76 -17.70
N HIS A 159 -0.94 -6.08 -16.86
CA HIS A 159 -2.15 -5.33 -17.25
C HIS A 159 -2.08 -3.82 -16.98
N ARG A 160 -0.93 -3.27 -16.56
CA ARG A 160 -0.86 -1.95 -15.90
C ARG A 160 0.31 -1.07 -16.33
N ALA A 161 0.98 -1.39 -17.43
CA ALA A 161 1.99 -0.51 -18.02
C ALA A 161 1.43 0.92 -18.28
N GLN A 162 0.15 1.03 -18.62
CA GLN A 162 -0.53 2.32 -18.79
C GLN A 162 -0.72 3.08 -17.47
N ALA A 163 -1.06 2.38 -16.37
CA ALA A 163 -1.17 2.95 -15.03
C ALA A 163 0.19 3.50 -14.56
N ALA A 164 1.24 2.70 -14.70
CA ALA A 164 2.61 3.10 -14.39
C ALA A 164 3.07 4.30 -15.24
N LYS A 165 2.72 4.33 -16.53
CA LYS A 165 3.03 5.46 -17.43
C LYS A 165 2.31 6.74 -17.01
N LYS A 166 1.03 6.67 -16.61
CA LYS A 166 0.26 7.81 -16.13
C LYS A 166 0.88 8.44 -14.88
N ILE A 167 1.24 7.61 -13.89
CA ILE A 167 1.87 8.08 -12.65
C ILE A 167 3.24 8.69 -12.94
N LYS A 168 4.10 8.01 -13.70
CA LYS A 168 5.41 8.55 -14.09
C LYS A 168 5.30 9.91 -14.78
N LYS A 169 4.34 10.05 -15.71
CA LYS A 169 4.09 11.33 -16.40
C LYS A 169 3.63 12.42 -15.43
N ALA A 170 2.75 12.08 -14.48
CA ALA A 170 2.26 13.03 -13.50
C ALA A 170 3.34 13.51 -12.51
N THR A 171 4.35 12.67 -12.21
CA THR A 171 5.42 13.01 -11.25
C THR A 171 6.72 13.50 -11.90
N SER A 172 6.90 13.37 -13.22
CA SER A 172 8.13 13.78 -13.92
C SER A 172 8.10 15.23 -14.42
N MET A 173 6.93 15.86 -14.41
CA MET A 173 6.71 17.20 -14.92
C MET A 173 6.69 18.16 -13.73
N GLY A 174 7.81 18.87 -13.51
CA GLY A 174 7.88 19.93 -12.51
C GLY A 174 6.80 21.01 -12.72
N PRO A 175 6.62 21.92 -11.73
CA PRO A 175 5.61 22.96 -11.78
C PRO A 175 5.63 23.80 -13.07
N ASP A 176 6.79 23.94 -13.74
CA ASP A 176 6.99 24.80 -14.93
C ASP A 176 7.07 24.08 -16.29
N SER A 177 6.43 22.92 -16.44
CA SER A 177 6.23 22.36 -17.80
C SER A 177 4.87 22.80 -18.36
N SER A 178 4.86 24.04 -18.84
CA SER A 178 3.87 24.61 -19.75
C SER A 178 4.17 24.06 -21.16
N ASP A 179 3.23 23.30 -21.73
CA ASP A 179 3.02 23.27 -23.18
C ASP A 179 1.76 24.09 -23.47
#